data_AF-C1N0R2-F1
#
_entry.id   AF-C1N0R2-F1
#
_cell.length_a   1.000
_cell.length_b   1.000
_cell.length_c   1.000
_cell.angle_alpha   90.00
_cell.angle_beta   90.00
_cell.angle_gamma   90.00
#
_symmetry.space_group_name_H-M   'P 1'
#
loop_
_entity.id
_entity.type
_entity.pdbx_description
1 polymer ?
#
loop_
_entity_poly.entity_id
_entity_poly.type
_entity_poly.pdbx_seq_one_letter_code
_entity_poly.pdbx_strand_id
1 'polypeptide(L)'
;ETVFNVENVAIFPLWLGMIFAPKSGVTRAVMDSALVPCVCGFVYVYLTWYSFHDPRILDAFSTGKPDLAALAKGFSYEWCVAVGWAHFIAMDLFAGRWIYLDARKNDVFAAHSLLLCLFFGPTGAISHVTTRAIT
;
A
#
# COMPACT_ATOMS: atom_id res chain seq x y z
N GLU A 1 -3.98 -14.48 9.64
CA GLU A 1 -5.39 -14.51 9.21
C GLU A 1 -6.25 -13.29 9.54
N THR A 2 -6.60 -13.02 10.79
CA THR A 2 -7.56 -11.94 11.10
C THR A 2 -7.11 -10.57 10.58
N VAL A 3 -5.84 -10.19 10.81
CA VAL A 3 -5.28 -8.92 10.31
C VAL A 3 -5.34 -8.87 8.78
N PHE A 4 -4.91 -9.94 8.11
CA PHE A 4 -4.96 -10.07 6.66
C PHE A 4 -6.37 -9.84 6.09
N ASN A 5 -7.39 -10.46 6.68
CA ASN A 5 -8.78 -10.28 6.22
C ASN A 5 -9.28 -8.86 6.45
N VAL A 6 -8.94 -8.25 7.59
CA VAL A 6 -9.30 -6.88 7.91
C VAL A 6 -8.65 -5.90 6.95
N GLU A 7 -7.35 -6.01 6.69
CA GLU A 7 -6.63 -5.11 5.77
C GLU A 7 -7.24 -5.14 4.36
N ASN A 8 -7.50 -6.33 3.81
CA ASN A 8 -8.08 -6.48 2.47
C ASN A 8 -9.45 -5.81 2.35
N VAL A 9 -10.28 -5.86 3.39
CA VAL A 9 -11.61 -5.21 3.36
C VAL A 9 -11.49 -3.70 3.65
N ALA A 10 -10.64 -3.31 4.59
CA ALA A 10 -10.52 -1.93 5.07
C ALA A 10 -10.00 -0.95 4.02
N ILE A 11 -9.23 -1.42 3.04
CA ILE A 11 -8.71 -0.55 1.98
C ILE A 11 -9.75 -0.14 0.95
N PHE A 12 -10.76 -0.98 0.67
CA PHE A 12 -11.72 -0.73 -0.40
C PHE A 12 -12.51 0.57 -0.23
N PRO A 13 -13.03 0.93 0.95
CA PRO A 13 -13.68 2.23 1.14
C PRO A 13 -12.80 3.42 0.76
N LEU A 14 -11.49 3.36 1.02
CA LEU A 14 -10.54 4.42 0.67
C LEU A 14 -10.39 4.53 -0.85
N TRP A 15 -10.18 3.40 -1.52
CA TRP A 15 -10.08 3.34 -2.98
C TRP A 15 -11.36 3.77 -3.69
N LEU A 16 -12.52 3.25 -3.27
CA LEU A 16 -13.82 3.62 -3.81
C LEU A 16 -14.09 5.12 -3.61
N GLY A 17 -13.72 5.67 -2.45
CA GLY A 17 -13.79 7.10 -2.18
C GLY A 17 -12.96 7.92 -3.16
N MET A 18 -11.70 7.54 -3.39
CA MET A 18 -10.80 8.24 -4.32
C MET A 18 -11.26 8.13 -5.79
N ILE A 19 -11.81 6.98 -6.20
CA ILE A 19 -12.18 6.71 -7.60
C ILE A 19 -13.55 7.31 -7.94
N PHE A 20 -14.58 7.02 -7.12
CA PHE A 20 -15.97 7.34 -7.45
C PHE A 20 -16.48 8.62 -6.79
N ALA A 21 -15.88 9.02 -5.65
CA ALA A 21 -16.28 10.21 -4.91
C ALA A 21 -15.11 11.17 -4.62
N PRO A 22 -14.29 11.54 -5.63
CA PRO A 22 -13.05 12.31 -5.41
C PRO A 22 -13.25 13.73 -4.89
N LYS A 23 -14.46 14.28 -5.04
CA LYS A 23 -14.82 15.63 -4.56
C LYS A 23 -15.56 15.62 -3.21
N SER A 24 -15.81 14.44 -2.65
CA SER A 24 -16.48 14.31 -1.34
C SER A 24 -15.63 14.93 -0.23
N GLY A 25 -16.26 15.70 0.65
CA GLY A 25 -15.61 16.28 1.82
C GLY A 25 -14.98 15.22 2.73
N VAL A 26 -15.59 14.03 2.82
CA VAL A 26 -15.06 12.90 3.61
C VAL A 26 -13.81 12.31 2.97
N THR A 27 -13.86 11.95 1.68
CA THR A 27 -12.68 11.43 0.95
C THR A 27 -11.52 12.41 1.07
N ARG A 28 -11.80 13.69 0.86
CA ARG A 28 -10.82 14.76 1.00
C ARG A 28 -10.24 14.83 2.40
N ALA A 29 -11.06 14.89 3.45
CA ALA A 29 -10.57 15.01 4.82
C ALA A 29 -9.70 13.83 5.22
N VAL A 30 -10.10 12.60 4.87
CA VAL A 30 -9.32 11.39 5.20
C VAL A 30 -8.01 11.37 4.43
N MET A 31 -8.03 11.61 3.11
CA MET A 31 -6.84 11.57 2.27
C MET A 31 -5.89 12.74 2.51
N ASP A 32 -6.38 13.94 2.84
CA ASP A 32 -5.52 15.08 3.17
C ASP A 32 -4.81 14.86 4.53
N SER A 33 -5.40 14.06 5.44
CA SER A 33 -4.82 13.75 6.75
C SER A 33 -3.64 12.78 6.72
N ALA A 34 -2.89 12.72 7.83
CA ALA A 34 -1.87 11.69 8.08
C ALA A 34 -2.44 10.37 8.63
N LEU A 35 -3.77 10.27 8.80
CA LEU A 35 -4.41 9.12 9.44
C LEU A 35 -4.10 7.82 8.69
N VAL A 36 -4.30 7.80 7.37
CA VAL A 36 -4.11 6.62 6.53
C VAL A 36 -2.68 6.06 6.62
N PRO A 37 -1.61 6.86 6.35
CA PRO A 37 -0.25 6.34 6.44
C PRO A 37 0.13 5.96 7.87
N CYS A 38 -0.34 6.67 8.90
CA CYS A 38 -0.09 6.30 10.29
C CYS A 38 -0.71 4.95 10.65
N VAL A 39 -1.99 4.73 10.29
CA VAL A 39 -2.67 3.45 10.56
C VAL A 39 -1.97 2.30 9.83
N CYS A 40 -1.63 2.45 8.55
CA CYS A 40 -0.89 1.42 7.81
C CYS A 40 0.48 1.14 8.44
N GLY A 41 1.19 2.19 8.86
CA GLY A 41 2.47 2.07 9.55
C GLY A 41 2.36 1.33 10.88
N PHE A 42 1.33 1.59 11.69
CA PHE A 42 1.10 0.87 12.94
C PHE A 42 0.83 -0.62 12.71
N VAL A 43 0.02 -0.97 11.71
CA VAL A 43 -0.24 -2.39 11.39
C VAL A 43 1.04 -3.07 10.90
N TYR A 44 1.82 -2.41 10.04
CA TYR A 44 3.10 -2.93 9.58
C TYR A 44 4.08 -3.16 10.74
N VAL A 45 4.24 -2.18 11.64
CA VAL A 45 5.11 -2.30 12.83
C VAL A 45 4.63 -3.45 13.73
N TYR A 46 3.33 -3.56 13.94
CA TYR A 46 2.74 -4.66 14.70
C TYR A 46 3.10 -6.02 14.08
N LEU A 47 2.84 -6.25 12.79
CA LEU A 47 3.13 -7.52 12.13
C LEU A 47 4.64 -7.82 12.13
N THR A 48 5.47 -6.81 11.89
CA THR A 48 6.94 -6.94 11.89
C THR A 48 7.45 -7.36 13.27
N TRP A 49 6.92 -6.75 14.33
CA TRP A 49 7.25 -7.10 15.70
C TRP A 49 6.98 -8.57 16.00
N TYR A 50 5.80 -9.09 15.61
CA TYR A 50 5.48 -10.51 15.80
C TYR A 50 6.33 -11.43 14.91
N SER A 51 6.63 -11.03 13.68
CA SER A 51 7.54 -11.76 12.79
C SER A 51 8.92 -12.00 13.44
N PHE A 52 9.46 -11.04 14.19
CA PHE A 52 10.75 -11.22 14.88
C PHE A 52 10.74 -12.22 16.03
N HIS A 53 9.58 -12.67 16.50
CA HIS A 53 9.49 -13.73 17.50
C HIS A 53 9.69 -15.13 16.90
N ASP A 54 9.73 -15.26 15.57
CA ASP A 54 10.03 -16.52 14.89
C ASP A 54 11.52 -16.60 14.51
N PRO A 55 12.33 -17.44 15.20
CA PRO A 55 13.76 -17.55 14.92
C PRO A 55 14.06 -18.02 13.49
N ARG A 56 13.13 -18.73 12.84
CA ARG A 56 13.29 -19.24 11.48
C ARG A 56 13.29 -18.13 10.45
N ILE A 57 12.55 -17.05 10.71
CA ILE A 57 12.51 -15.85 9.86
C ILE A 57 13.83 -15.09 10.03
N LEU A 58 14.29 -14.91 11.27
CA LEU A 58 15.58 -14.26 11.55
C LEU A 58 16.75 -15.01 10.90
N ASP A 59 16.76 -16.34 11.00
CA ASP A 59 17.75 -17.20 10.33
C ASP A 59 17.72 -17.03 8.82
N ALA A 60 16.52 -16.97 8.21
CA ALA A 60 16.37 -16.79 6.77
C ALA A 60 17.02 -15.50 6.26
N PHE A 61 17.03 -14.43 7.06
CA PHE A 61 17.62 -13.14 6.69
C PHE A 61 18.99 -12.86 7.36
N SER A 62 19.59 -13.85 8.00
CA SER A 62 20.84 -13.70 8.78
C SER A 62 22.10 -13.46 7.94
N THR A 63 22.03 -13.73 6.62
CA THR A 63 23.19 -13.68 5.72
C THR A 63 23.71 -12.26 5.47
N GLY A 64 22.92 -11.23 5.82
CA GLY A 64 23.29 -9.81 5.64
C GLY A 64 23.43 -9.39 4.18
N LYS A 65 22.99 -10.22 3.24
CA LYS A 65 23.04 -9.97 1.79
C LYS A 65 21.62 -10.00 1.22
N PRO A 66 21.28 -9.13 0.25
CA PRO A 66 20.04 -9.23 -0.50
C PRO A 66 20.13 -10.45 -1.43
N ASP A 67 19.80 -11.63 -0.90
CA ASP A 67 19.75 -12.89 -1.61
C ASP A 67 18.29 -13.27 -1.90
N LEU A 68 17.99 -13.55 -3.16
CA LEU A 68 16.66 -13.96 -3.58
C LEU A 68 16.25 -15.29 -2.95
N ALA A 69 17.21 -16.21 -2.71
CA ALA A 69 16.91 -17.49 -2.07
C ALA A 69 16.53 -17.30 -0.59
N ALA A 70 17.27 -16.43 0.13
CA ALA A 70 16.91 -16.00 1.47
C ALA A 70 15.53 -15.35 1.53
N LEU A 71 15.22 -14.46 0.58
CA LEU A 71 13.91 -13.82 0.48
C LEU A 71 12.80 -14.85 0.25
N ALA A 72 12.98 -15.77 -0.71
CA ALA A 72 12.02 -16.84 -0.99
C ALA A 72 11.79 -17.76 0.22
N LYS A 73 12.85 -18.09 0.97
CA LYS A 73 12.75 -18.84 2.22
C LYS A 73 11.96 -18.05 3.27
N GLY A 74 12.24 -16.75 3.44
CA GLY A 74 11.48 -15.89 4.35
C GLY A 74 9.99 -15.88 4.02
N PHE A 75 9.64 -15.66 2.76
CA PHE A 75 8.27 -15.70 2.24
C PHE A 75 7.62 -17.09 2.23
N SER A 76 8.30 -18.15 2.68
CA SER A 76 7.65 -19.43 2.99
C SER A 76 6.97 -19.46 4.37
N TYR A 77 7.27 -18.46 5.22
CA TYR A 77 6.71 -18.36 6.57
C TYR A 77 5.55 -17.36 6.62
N GLU A 78 4.43 -17.77 7.18
CA GLU A 78 3.18 -16.99 7.21
C GLU A 78 3.34 -15.58 7.79
N TRP A 79 4.10 -15.42 8.87
CA TRP A 79 4.33 -14.10 9.48
C TRP A 79 5.12 -13.17 8.56
N CYS A 80 6.14 -13.69 7.86
CA CYS A 80 6.91 -12.90 6.89
C CYS A 80 6.04 -12.52 5.68
N VAL A 81 5.19 -13.44 5.21
CA VAL A 81 4.22 -13.17 4.13
C VAL A 81 3.24 -12.09 4.56
N ALA A 82 2.69 -12.15 5.78
CA ALA A 82 1.78 -11.14 6.29
C ALA A 82 2.42 -9.75 6.36
N VAL A 83 3.67 -9.65 6.82
CA VAL A 83 4.44 -8.40 6.81
C VAL A 83 4.63 -7.87 5.39
N GLY A 84 5.04 -8.72 4.46
CA GLY A 84 5.21 -8.34 3.06
C GLY A 84 3.91 -7.90 2.40
N TRP A 85 2.79 -8.57 2.72
CA TRP A 85 1.47 -8.21 2.22
C TRP A 85 0.99 -6.86 2.75
N ALA A 86 1.09 -6.64 4.06
CA ALA A 86 0.77 -5.35 4.68
C ALA A 86 1.63 -4.21 4.10
N HIS A 87 2.91 -4.50 3.80
CA HIS A 87 3.79 -3.56 3.12
C HIS A 87 3.27 -3.20 1.72
N PHE A 88 2.87 -4.18 0.91
CA PHE A 88 2.31 -3.92 -0.43
C PHE A 88 1.03 -3.08 -0.35
N ILE A 89 0.09 -3.45 0.52
CA ILE A 89 -1.14 -2.67 0.72
C ILE A 89 -0.81 -1.21 1.10
N ALA A 90 0.09 -1.03 2.07
CA ALA A 90 0.45 0.29 2.56
C ALA A 90 1.12 1.14 1.47
N MET A 91 2.03 0.55 0.69
CA MET A 91 2.73 1.23 -0.39
C MET A 91 1.79 1.60 -1.55
N ASP A 92 0.87 0.71 -1.92
CA ASP A 92 -0.12 0.99 -2.97
C ASP A 92 -1.09 2.09 -2.53
N LEU A 93 -1.54 2.08 -1.27
CA LEU A 93 -2.36 3.18 -0.73
C LEU A 93 -1.58 4.50 -0.67
N PHE A 94 -0.29 4.47 -0.34
CA PHE A 94 0.54 5.68 -0.34
C PHE A 94 0.69 6.26 -1.75
N ALA A 95 0.95 5.41 -2.74
CA ALA A 95 1.01 5.80 -4.15
C ALA A 95 -0.35 6.30 -4.65
N GLY A 96 -1.44 5.59 -4.35
CA GLY A 96 -2.80 5.97 -4.71
C GLY A 96 -3.22 7.32 -4.08
N ARG A 97 -2.88 7.53 -2.80
CA ARG A 97 -3.07 8.81 -2.13
C ARG A 97 -2.29 9.93 -2.80
N TRP A 98 -1.02 9.69 -3.17
CA TRP A 98 -0.22 10.67 -3.90
C TRP A 98 -0.85 11.02 -5.25
N ILE A 99 -1.25 10.02 -6.05
CA ILE A 99 -1.97 10.21 -7.31
C ILE A 99 -3.21 11.07 -7.10
N TYR A 100 -4.04 10.72 -6.11
CA TYR A 100 -5.28 11.45 -5.81
C TYR A 100 -5.04 12.92 -5.43
N LEU A 101 -4.07 13.19 -4.56
CA LEU A 101 -3.75 14.55 -4.10
C LEU A 101 -3.16 15.38 -5.24
N ASP A 102 -2.26 14.80 -6.02
CA ASP A 102 -1.64 15.48 -7.16
C ASP A 102 -2.66 15.75 -8.28
N ALA A 103 -3.50 14.77 -8.60
CA ALA A 103 -4.60 14.92 -9.55
C ALA A 103 -5.53 16.07 -9.17
N ARG A 104 -5.92 16.16 -7.89
CA ARG A 104 -6.76 17.26 -7.39
C ARG A 104 -6.09 18.61 -7.44
N LYS A 105 -4.78 18.67 -7.19
CA LYS A 105 -4.02 19.92 -7.22
C LYS A 105 -3.91 20.47 -8.65
N ASN A 106 -3.78 19.58 -9.64
CA ASN A 106 -3.54 19.94 -11.03
C ASN A 106 -4.78 19.78 -11.94
N ASP A 107 -5.96 19.49 -11.36
CA ASP A 107 -7.23 19.22 -12.07
C ASP A 107 -7.13 18.13 -13.15
N VAL A 108 -6.37 17.06 -12.86
CA VAL A 108 -6.15 15.92 -13.76
C VAL A 108 -7.12 14.79 -13.45
N PHE A 109 -7.68 14.16 -14.49
CA PHE A 109 -8.48 12.95 -14.33
C PHE A 109 -7.60 11.74 -13.96
N ALA A 110 -7.86 11.11 -12.82
CA ALA A 110 -6.98 10.06 -12.27
C ALA A 110 -7.66 8.72 -11.93
N ALA A 111 -8.93 8.52 -12.29
CA ALA A 111 -9.63 7.27 -11.97
C ALA A 111 -8.94 6.04 -12.58
N HIS A 112 -8.45 6.15 -13.82
CA HIS A 112 -7.69 5.08 -14.48
C HIS A 112 -6.37 4.79 -13.74
N SER A 113 -5.65 5.84 -13.33
CA SER A 113 -4.39 5.74 -12.58
C SER A 113 -4.59 5.07 -11.23
N LEU A 114 -5.67 5.41 -10.54
CA LEU A 114 -6.04 4.81 -9.25
C LEU A 114 -6.43 3.34 -9.40
N LEU A 115 -7.19 2.97 -10.44
CA LEU A 115 -7.52 1.57 -10.73
C LEU A 115 -6.27 0.76 -11.06
N LEU A 116 -5.36 1.30 -11.87
CA LEU A 116 -4.07 0.67 -12.15
C LEU A 116 -3.21 0.56 -10.89
N CYS A 117 -3.22 1.57 -10.01
CA CYS A 117 -2.47 1.54 -8.76
C CYS A 117 -3.02 0.50 -7.78
N LEU A 118 -4.35 0.31 -7.73
CA LEU A 118 -4.99 -0.67 -6.85
C LEU A 118 -4.58 -2.12 -7.17
N PHE A 119 -4.44 -2.46 -8.46
CA PHE A 119 -4.13 -3.84 -8.88
C PHE A 119 -2.67 -4.05 -9.27
N PHE A 120 -2.01 -2.97 -9.70
CA PHE A 120 -0.69 -3.00 -10.32
C PHE A 120 0.14 -1.78 -9.88
N GLY A 121 0.11 -1.42 -8.60
CA GLY A 121 0.87 -0.37 -7.90
C GLY A 121 1.65 0.61 -8.79
N PRO A 122 2.87 0.26 -9.23
CA PRO A 122 3.75 1.16 -10.00
C PRO A 122 3.18 1.62 -11.34
N THR A 123 2.34 0.82 -12.00
CA THR A 123 1.74 1.17 -13.29
C THR A 123 0.74 2.32 -13.18
N GLY A 124 0.07 2.45 -12.03
CA GLY A 124 -0.83 3.58 -11.76
C GLY A 124 -0.08 4.89 -11.65
N ALA A 125 1.10 4.89 -11.02
CA ALA A 125 1.95 6.07 -10.94
C ALA A 125 2.46 6.51 -12.32
N ILE A 126 2.90 5.56 -13.15
CA ILE A 126 3.29 5.83 -14.54
C ILE A 126 2.11 6.45 -15.29
N SER A 127 0.93 5.82 -15.21
CA SER A 127 -0.29 6.28 -15.87
C SER A 127 -0.65 7.71 -15.47
N HIS A 128 -0.56 8.06 -14.18
CA HIS A 128 -0.85 9.41 -13.68
C HIS A 128 0.11 10.47 -14.23
N VAL A 129 1.42 10.17 -14.15
CA VAL A 129 2.44 11.10 -14.66
C VAL A 129 2.27 11.32 -16.16
N THR A 130 1.98 10.26 -16.92
CA THR A 130 1.70 10.37 -18.35
C THR A 130 0.46 11.21 -18.63
N THR A 131 -0.67 10.96 -17.96
CA THR A 131 -1.89 11.74 -18.17
C THR A 131 -1.67 13.22 -17.86
N ARG A 132 -1.05 13.55 -16.72
CA ARG A 132 -0.74 14.94 -16.37
C ARG A 132 0.20 15.63 -17.36
N ALA A 133 1.07 14.89 -18.05
CA ALA A 133 1.98 15.47 -19.03
C ALA A 133 1.30 15.84 -20.35
N ILE A 134 0.13 15.25 -20.64
CA ILE A 134 -0.57 15.42 -21.93
C ILE A 134 -1.90 16.19 -21.81
N THR A 135 -2.37 16.47 -20.59
CA THR A 135 -3.59 17.25 -20.29
C THR A 135 -3.24 18.52 -19.54
#